data_AF-A0A6J1X2T5-F1
#
_entry.id   AF-A0A6J1X2T5-F1
#
_cell.length_a   1.000
_cell.length_b   1.000
_cell.length_c   1.000
_cell.angle_alpha   90.00
_cell.angle_beta   90.00
_cell.angle_gamma   90.00
#
_symmetry.space_group_name_H-M   'P 1'
#
loop_
_entity.id
_entity.type
_entity.pdbx_description
1 polymer ?
#
loop_
_entity_poly.entity_id
_entity_poly.type
_entity_poly.pdbx_seq_one_letter_code
_entity_poly.pdbx_strand_id
1 'polypeptide(L)'
;MLEVFRAMKALDYEWKVINPYHVRVRTLNKMTEKYVKMSLQLYQVDYKSYLLDFKSLSGEKEDTDEEAASPLAPPPPLAPPASGPPQPTGHHTMEFFEMCAALIIQLAR
;
A
#
# COMPACT_ATOMS: atom_id res chain seq x y z
N MET A 1 5.66 15.97 13.91
CA MET A 1 6.13 15.62 12.54
C MET A 1 7.62 15.28 12.47
N LEU A 2 8.54 15.94 13.17
CA LEU A 2 9.98 15.60 13.12
C LEU A 2 10.28 14.13 13.45
N GLU A 3 9.61 13.57 14.46
CA GLU A 3 9.76 12.15 14.83
C GLU A 3 9.30 11.22 13.72
N VAL A 4 8.22 11.57 13.00
CA VAL A 4 7.73 10.82 11.84
C VAL A 4 8.78 10.80 10.73
N PHE A 5 9.40 11.95 10.41
CA PHE A 5 10.48 12.00 9.42
C PHE A 5 11.71 11.20 9.84
N ARG A 6 12.06 11.23 11.13
CA ARG A 6 13.16 10.43 11.68
C ARG A 6 12.88 8.93 11.57
N ALA A 7 11.67 8.51 11.94
CA ALA A 7 11.24 7.12 11.86
C ALA A 7 11.22 6.62 10.41
N MET A 8 10.66 7.40 9.49
CA MET A 8 10.67 7.05 8.05
C MET A 8 12.09 6.93 7.50
N LYS A 9 13.01 7.81 7.93
CA LYS A 9 14.43 7.70 7.54
C LYS A 9 15.10 6.44 8.09
N ALA A 10 14.80 6.05 9.32
CA ALA A 10 15.34 4.83 9.93
C ALA A 10 14.83 3.54 9.28
N LEU A 11 13.64 3.60 8.68
CA LEU A 11 13.01 2.51 7.94
C LEU A 11 13.35 2.51 6.43
N ASP A 12 14.22 3.43 5.98
CA ASP A 12 14.58 3.63 4.57
C ASP A 12 13.36 3.88 3.66
N TYR A 13 12.34 4.56 4.18
CA TYR A 13 11.19 4.98 3.38
C TYR A 13 11.51 6.24 2.60
N GLU A 14 10.86 6.40 1.44
CA GLU A 14 10.89 7.62 0.66
C GLU A 14 9.61 8.42 0.89
N TRP A 15 9.67 9.74 0.87
CA TRP A 15 8.47 10.54 1.06
C TRP A 15 8.48 11.88 0.31
N LYS A 16 7.28 12.39 0.05
CA LYS A 16 7.02 13.72 -0.50
C LYS A 16 6.12 14.50 0.46
N VAL A 17 6.62 15.63 0.94
CA VAL A 17 5.84 16.55 1.79
C VAL A 17 4.84 17.30 0.91
N ILE A 18 3.55 17.17 1.23
CA ILE A 18 2.47 17.88 0.54
C ILE A 18 2.18 19.20 1.25
N ASN A 19 2.10 19.13 2.59
CA ASN A 19 2.05 20.30 3.47
C ASN A 19 2.72 19.94 4.82
N PRO A 20 2.90 20.89 5.76
CA PRO A 20 3.59 20.63 7.03
C PRO A 20 2.99 19.51 7.89
N TYR A 21 1.73 19.12 7.64
CA TYR A 21 0.99 18.11 8.39
C TYR A 21 0.55 16.91 7.52
N HIS A 22 0.91 16.90 6.24
CA HIS A 22 0.51 15.91 5.26
C HIS A 22 1.71 15.45 4.44
N VAL A 23 2.03 14.17 4.51
CA VAL A 23 3.15 13.58 3.79
C VAL A 23 2.71 12.29 3.09
N ARG A 24 3.17 12.10 1.86
CA ARG A 24 2.97 10.87 1.10
C ARG A 24 4.25 10.04 1.18
N VAL A 25 4.12 8.80 1.60
CA VAL A 25 5.22 7.87 1.86
C VAL A 25 5.18 6.74 0.84
N ARG A 26 6.36 6.25 0.44
CA ARG A 26 6.56 5.13 -0.47
C ARG A 26 7.66 4.23 0.09
N THR A 27 7.47 2.93 0.00
CA THR A 27 8.53 1.94 0.23
C THR A 27 8.48 0.84 -0.84
N LEU A 28 9.63 0.23 -1.13
CA LEU A 28 9.76 -0.89 -2.04
C LEU A 28 9.68 -2.19 -1.22
N ASN A 29 8.71 -3.05 -1.51
CA ASN A 29 8.71 -4.39 -0.96
C ASN A 29 9.73 -5.25 -1.73
N LYS A 30 10.78 -5.70 -1.04
CA LYS A 30 11.86 -6.49 -1.63
C LYS A 30 11.44 -7.90 -2.06
N MET A 31 10.35 -8.43 -1.51
CA MET A 31 9.87 -9.78 -1.82
C MET A 31 8.98 -9.80 -3.07
N THR A 32 8.13 -8.78 -3.21
CA THR A 32 7.16 -8.67 -4.31
C THR A 32 7.63 -7.74 -5.43
N GLU A 33 8.72 -7.00 -5.21
CA GLU A 33 9.23 -5.92 -6.08
C GLU A 33 8.22 -4.81 -6.35
N LYS A 34 7.13 -4.75 -5.58
CA LYS A 34 6.06 -3.74 -5.71
C LYS A 34 6.28 -2.57 -4.76
N TYR A 35 5.87 -1.39 -5.21
CA TYR A 35 5.85 -0.20 -4.37
C TYR A 35 4.55 -0.11 -3.58
N VAL A 36 4.69 0.07 -2.27
CA VAL A 36 3.57 0.31 -1.36
C VAL A 36 3.58 1.80 -1.01
N LYS A 37 2.42 2.43 -1.07
CA LYS A 37 2.27 3.87 -0.85
C LYS A 37 1.20 4.12 0.21
N MET A 38 1.45 5.09 1.09
CA MET A 38 0.46 5.56 2.05
C MET A 38 0.55 7.08 2.22
N SER A 39 -0.50 7.65 2.80
CA SER A 39 -0.59 9.04 3.20
C SER A 39 -0.61 9.11 4.73
N LEU A 40 0.20 9.99 5.31
CA LEU A 40 0.20 10.32 6.73
C LEU A 40 -0.35 11.73 6.91
N GLN A 41 -1.36 11.87 7.75
CA GLN A 41 -2.01 13.16 8.01
C GLN A 41 -2.09 13.40 9.52
N LEU A 42 -1.51 14.50 9.98
CA LEU A 42 -1.62 14.92 11.37
C LEU A 42 -2.86 15.81 11.53
N TYR A 43 -3.70 15.44 12.49
CA TYR A 43 -4.86 16.19 12.92
C TYR A 43 -4.68 16.64 14.36
N GLN A 44 -5.15 17.83 14.68
CA GLN A 44 -5.28 18.28 16.07
C GLN A 44 -6.69 17.92 16.55
N VAL A 45 -6.77 17.13 17.62
CA VAL A 45 -8.04 16.71 18.22
C VAL A 45 -8.41 17.65 19.37
N ASP A 46 -7.43 18.05 20.18
CA ASP A 46 -7.58 19.02 21.27
C ASP A 46 -6.37 19.96 21.34
N TYR A 47 -6.35 20.91 22.28
CA TYR A 47 -5.24 21.86 22.49
C TYR A 47 -3.86 21.20 22.62
N LYS A 48 -3.79 19.98 23.16
CA LYS A 48 -2.53 19.23 23.35
C LYS A 48 -2.57 17.79 22.80
N SER A 49 -3.66 17.42 22.12
CA SER A 49 -3.85 16.05 21.62
C SER A 49 -3.85 16.07 20.10
N TYR A 50 -3.03 15.19 19.52
CA TYR A 50 -2.90 15.05 18.07
C TYR A 50 -3.16 13.60 17.68
N LEU A 51 -3.74 13.42 16.50
CA LEU A 51 -4.00 12.13 15.88
C LEU A 51 -3.22 12.06 14.57
N LEU A 52 -2.40 11.03 14.41
CA LEU A 52 -1.74 10.72 13.14
C LEU A 52 -2.57 9.67 12.41
N ASP A 53 -3.16 10.06 11.29
CA ASP A 53 -3.97 9.21 10.41
C ASP A 53 -3.09 8.54 9.35
N PHE A 54 -3.47 7.32 8.98
CA PHE A 54 -2.80 6.48 8.00
C PHE A 54 -3.81 6.08 6.93
N LYS A 55 -3.58 6.50 5.69
CA LYS A 55 -4.45 6.18 4.56
C LYS A 55 -3.68 5.45 3.47
N SER A 56 -4.11 4.23 3.13
CA SER A 56 -3.52 3.50 2.01
C SER A 56 -3.73 4.24 0.69
N LEU A 57 -2.76 4.16 -0.21
CA LEU A 57 -2.83 4.67 -1.56
C LEU A 57 -2.62 3.51 -2.54
N SER A 58 -3.72 2.95 -3.03
CA SER A 58 -3.69 1.86 -4.00
C SER A 58 -2.92 2.26 -5.26
N GLY A 59 -2.10 1.33 -5.77
CA GLY A 59 -1.43 1.46 -7.05
C GLY A 59 -2.42 1.27 -8.20
N GLU A 60 -3.16 2.32 -8.56
CA GLU A 60 -4.00 2.32 -9.76
C GLU A 60 -3.10 2.45 -11.00
N LYS A 61 -2.48 1.34 -11.44
CA LYS A 61 -1.98 1.03 -12.81
C LYS A 61 -0.82 0.04 -12.74
N GLU A 62 -1.13 -1.24 -12.84
CA GLU A 62 -0.30 -2.29 -13.46
C GLU A 62 -1.12 -3.58 -13.50
N ASP A 63 -2.26 -3.54 -14.19
CA ASP A 63 -3.01 -4.68 -14.73
C ASP A 63 -3.92 -4.12 -15.84
N THR A 64 -3.29 -3.68 -16.92
CA THR A 64 -3.96 -3.42 -18.20
C THR A 64 -3.17 -4.19 -19.24
N ASP A 65 -3.36 -5.51 -19.25
CA ASP A 65 -3.22 -6.38 -20.43
C ASP A 65 -3.65 -7.82 -20.06
N GLU A 66 -4.95 -8.01 -19.77
CA GLU A 66 -5.62 -9.28 -20.10
C GLU A 66 -6.86 -8.95 -20.94
N GLU A 67 -6.56 -8.82 -22.23
CA GLU A 67 -7.31 -9.24 -23.39
C GLU A 67 -8.85 -9.40 -23.27
N ALA A 68 -9.52 -8.67 -24.15
CA ALA A 68 -10.96 -8.66 -24.36
C ALA A 68 -11.56 -10.06 -24.60
N ALA A 69 -12.22 -10.62 -23.58
CA ALA A 69 -13.20 -11.68 -23.80
C ALA A 69 -14.59 -11.06 -24.04
N SER A 70 -14.90 -10.86 -25.32
CA SER A 70 -16.25 -10.54 -25.82
C SER A 70 -17.24 -11.65 -25.40
N PRO A 71 -18.47 -11.34 -24.94
CA PRO A 71 -19.38 -12.37 -24.44
C PRO A 71 -20.23 -12.93 -25.58
N LEU A 72 -19.69 -13.72 -26.52
CA LEU A 72 -20.54 -14.44 -27.49
C LEU A 72 -19.80 -15.56 -28.26
N ALA A 73 -19.48 -16.68 -27.62
CA ALA A 73 -19.27 -17.97 -28.31
C ALA A 73 -19.46 -19.17 -27.36
N PRO A 74 -20.13 -20.27 -27.79
CA PRO A 74 -20.34 -21.46 -26.96
C PRO A 74 -19.05 -22.30 -26.80
N PRO A 75 -18.87 -23.02 -25.68
CA PRO A 75 -17.61 -23.70 -25.36
C PRO A 75 -17.42 -25.04 -26.11
N PRO A 76 -16.20 -25.37 -26.56
CA PRO A 76 -15.83 -26.73 -26.98
C PRO A 76 -15.55 -27.66 -25.78
N PRO A 77 -15.61 -28.99 -25.95
CA PRO A 77 -15.64 -29.94 -24.82
C PRO A 77 -14.24 -30.29 -24.29
N LEU A 78 -14.16 -30.34 -22.96
CA LEU A 78 -13.27 -31.19 -22.13
C LEU A 78 -11.76 -31.03 -22.31
N ALA A 79 -11.18 -30.13 -21.51
CA ALA A 79 -9.80 -30.26 -20.98
C ALA A 79 -9.87 -30.39 -19.44
N PRO A 80 -8.98 -31.16 -18.80
CA PRO A 80 -9.00 -31.38 -17.36
C PRO A 80 -8.70 -30.09 -16.58
N PRO A 81 -9.27 -29.89 -15.37
CA PRO A 81 -9.03 -28.68 -14.57
C PRO A 81 -7.62 -28.73 -13.95
N ALA A 82 -6.61 -28.34 -14.72
CA ALA A 82 -5.30 -27.96 -14.21
C ALA A 82 -5.27 -26.43 -14.06
N SER A 83 -5.90 -25.91 -13.03
CA SER A 83 -5.63 -24.57 -12.51
C SER A 83 -6.45 -24.39 -11.24
N GLY A 84 -5.75 -24.39 -10.10
CA GLY A 84 -6.32 -23.81 -8.89
C GLY A 84 -6.77 -22.37 -9.16
N PRO A 85 -7.71 -21.83 -8.38
CA PRO A 85 -8.15 -20.45 -8.55
C PRO A 85 -6.93 -19.51 -8.56
N PRO A 86 -6.89 -18.49 -9.44
CA PRO A 86 -5.81 -17.52 -9.45
C PRO A 86 -5.71 -16.92 -8.05
N GLN A 87 -4.63 -17.26 -7.36
CA GLN A 87 -4.34 -16.75 -6.03
C GLN A 87 -4.18 -15.23 -6.19
N PRO A 88 -4.92 -14.39 -5.47
CA PRO A 88 -4.85 -12.94 -5.66
C PRO A 88 -3.43 -12.46 -5.37
N THR A 89 -2.68 -12.15 -6.42
CA THR A 89 -1.27 -11.74 -6.44
C THR A 89 -1.12 -10.28 -6.02
N GLY A 90 -1.54 -9.98 -4.80
CA GLY A 90 -1.37 -8.66 -4.21
C GLY A 90 -2.01 -8.55 -2.85
N HIS A 91 -1.28 -8.91 -1.80
CA HIS A 91 -1.68 -8.61 -0.42
C HIS A 91 -1.44 -7.13 -0.09
N HIS A 92 -1.88 -6.20 -0.96
CA HIS A 92 -1.67 -4.77 -0.80
C HIS A 92 -2.17 -4.26 0.57
N THR A 93 -3.32 -4.77 1.01
CA THR A 93 -3.87 -4.47 2.34
C THR A 93 -2.93 -4.92 3.47
N MET A 94 -2.28 -6.08 3.33
CA MET A 94 -1.34 -6.57 4.36
C MET A 94 -0.06 -5.76 4.35
N GLU A 95 0.49 -5.46 3.17
CA GLU A 95 1.68 -4.61 3.03
C GLU A 95 1.45 -3.20 3.61
N PHE A 96 0.23 -2.66 3.47
CA PHE A 96 -0.16 -1.43 4.13
C PHE A 96 -0.10 -1.56 5.66
N PHE A 97 -0.67 -2.62 6.24
CA PHE A 97 -0.63 -2.85 7.68
C PHE A 97 0.79 -3.07 8.21
N GLU A 98 1.63 -3.79 7.47
CA GLU A 98 3.05 -3.96 7.82
C GLU A 98 3.78 -2.61 7.83
N MET A 99 3.55 -1.77 6.82
CA MET A 99 4.17 -0.46 6.76
C MET A 99 3.70 0.45 7.92
N CYS A 100 2.41 0.41 8.27
CA CYS A 100 1.88 1.10 9.46
C CYS A 100 2.53 0.58 10.74
N ALA A 101 2.58 -0.73 10.94
CA ALA A 101 3.12 -1.36 12.13
C ALA A 101 4.61 -1.00 12.33
N ALA A 102 5.42 -1.07 11.28
CA ALA A 102 6.83 -0.68 11.32
C ALA A 102 7.00 0.78 11.77
N LEU A 103 6.17 1.69 11.24
CA LEU A 103 6.22 3.11 11.58
C LEU A 103 5.80 3.36 13.03
N ILE A 104 4.74 2.70 13.50
CA ILE A 104 4.27 2.76 14.90
C ILE A 104 5.34 2.24 15.86
N ILE A 105 5.94 1.08 15.58
CA ILE A 105 7.02 0.49 16.40
C ILE A 105 8.22 1.44 16.47
N GLN A 106 8.59 2.04 15.35
CA GLN A 106 9.73 2.96 15.28
C GLN A 106 9.47 4.29 16.01
N LEU A 107 8.22 4.75 16.07
CA LEU A 107 7.81 5.94 16.81
C LEU A 107 7.61 5.69 18.32
N ALA A 108 7.34 4.45 18.71
CA ALA A 108 7.15 4.06 20.11
C ALA A 108 8.46 3.84 20.88
N ARG A 109 9.62 3.95 20.21
CA ARG A 109 10.96 3.90 20.82
C ARG A 109 11.47 5.29 21.15
#